data_AF-A0A3D9L2G5-F1
#
_entry.id   AF-A0A3D9L2G5-F1
#
_cell.length_a   1.000
_cell.length_b   1.000
_cell.length_c   1.000
_cell.angle_alpha   90.00
_cell.angle_beta   90.00
_cell.angle_gamma   90.00
#
_symmetry.space_group_name_H-M   'P 1'
#
loop_
_entity.id
_entity.type
_entity.pdbx_description
1 polymer ?
#
loop_
_entity_poly.entity_id
_entity_poly.type
_entity_poly.pdbx_seq_one_letter_code
_entity_poly.pdbx_strand_id
1 'polypeptide(L)'
;MIAGLLLISISSMAQDFSWLTGRWVGPGFGGVFEEVWSEPDVNGHLMGMFRYADSAGAVQFYEFWVLDETGLKLRHFNPDFTAWETKDEFIDFSMIKSTQGLLELKGLIYELIGEDQLKISLDLKHGDTVRTEVFILKRQ
;
A
#
# COMPACT_ATOMS: atom_id res chain seq x y z
N MET A 1 19.14 -39.42 -28.67
CA MET A 1 18.04 -39.10 -27.74
C MET A 1 18.65 -38.43 -26.53
N ILE A 2 18.58 -37.10 -26.47
CA ILE A 2 19.14 -36.33 -25.35
C ILE A 2 18.00 -36.11 -24.37
N ALA A 3 18.18 -36.62 -23.15
CA ALA A 3 17.24 -36.50 -22.06
C ALA A 3 17.05 -35.01 -21.71
N GLY A 4 15.83 -34.52 -21.86
CA GLY A 4 15.43 -33.18 -21.43
C GLY A 4 15.52 -33.10 -19.91
N LEU A 5 16.41 -32.25 -19.44
CA LEU A 5 16.47 -31.85 -18.04
C LEU A 5 15.22 -30.98 -17.78
N LEU A 6 14.23 -31.54 -17.09
CA LEU A 6 13.08 -30.80 -16.60
C LEU A 6 13.59 -29.84 -15.53
N LEU A 7 13.85 -28.59 -15.92
CA LEU A 7 14.04 -27.48 -14.99
C LEU A 7 12.70 -27.28 -14.27
N ILE A 8 12.57 -27.89 -13.10
CA ILE A 8 11.57 -27.47 -12.13
C ILE A 8 12.04 -26.09 -11.67
N SER A 9 11.51 -25.03 -12.29
CA SER A 9 11.58 -23.70 -11.69
C SER A 9 10.90 -23.82 -10.33
N ILE A 10 11.70 -23.84 -9.27
CA ILE A 10 11.22 -23.52 -7.95
C ILE A 10 10.92 -22.02 -8.04
N SER A 11 9.73 -21.68 -8.54
CA SER A 11 9.18 -20.36 -8.26
C SER A 11 9.18 -20.27 -6.75
N SER A 12 10.06 -19.45 -6.16
CA SER A 12 9.80 -18.93 -4.82
C SER A 12 8.34 -18.51 -4.87
N MET A 13 7.50 -18.95 -3.93
CA MET A 13 6.14 -18.45 -3.86
C MET A 13 6.28 -16.93 -3.66
N ALA A 14 6.21 -16.19 -4.76
CA ALA A 14 6.26 -14.74 -4.75
C ALA A 14 5.12 -14.31 -3.82
N GLN A 15 5.36 -13.30 -3.00
CA GLN A 15 4.29 -12.77 -2.18
C GLN A 15 3.18 -12.32 -3.12
N ASP A 16 2.02 -12.97 -3.00
CA ASP A 16 0.87 -12.68 -3.83
C ASP A 16 0.09 -11.51 -3.19
N PHE A 17 0.29 -10.33 -3.74
CA PHE A 17 -0.43 -9.12 -3.37
C PHE A 17 -1.64 -8.86 -4.28
N SER A 18 -2.02 -9.79 -5.17
CA SER A 18 -3.12 -9.61 -6.12
C SER A 18 -4.45 -9.24 -5.45
N TRP A 19 -4.63 -9.63 -4.18
CA TRP A 19 -5.83 -9.29 -3.40
C TRP A 19 -5.97 -7.79 -3.08
N LEU A 20 -4.87 -7.04 -3.09
CA LEU A 20 -4.84 -5.59 -2.89
C LEU A 20 -5.18 -4.79 -4.15
N THR A 21 -5.08 -5.39 -5.34
CA THR A 21 -5.15 -4.66 -6.62
C THR A 21 -6.50 -3.97 -6.79
N GLY A 22 -6.53 -2.87 -7.56
CA GLY A 22 -7.74 -2.11 -7.83
C GLY A 22 -7.89 -0.87 -6.96
N ARG A 23 -9.11 -0.36 -6.88
CA ARG A 23 -9.44 0.95 -6.31
C ARG A 23 -10.23 0.81 -5.02
N TRP A 24 -9.77 1.44 -3.96
CA TRP A 24 -10.34 1.40 -2.62
C TRP A 24 -10.69 2.81 -2.16
N VAL A 25 -11.91 3.02 -1.67
CA VAL A 25 -12.40 4.33 -1.26
C VAL A 25 -13.11 4.25 0.09
N GLY A 26 -12.82 5.19 0.99
CA GLY A 26 -13.40 5.20 2.33
C GLY A 26 -13.21 6.52 3.05
N PRO A 27 -13.87 6.72 4.21
CA PRO A 27 -13.68 7.92 5.01
C PRO A 27 -12.31 7.93 5.70
N GLY A 28 -11.69 9.11 5.78
CA GLY A 28 -10.41 9.31 6.47
C GLY A 28 -10.17 10.79 6.76
N PHE A 29 -9.65 11.11 7.95
CA PHE A 29 -9.40 12.49 8.42
C PHE A 29 -10.55 13.49 8.23
N GLY A 30 -11.80 13.02 8.27
CA GLY A 30 -12.99 13.86 8.08
C GLY A 30 -13.33 14.16 6.62
N GLY A 31 -12.61 13.57 5.66
CA GLY A 31 -12.93 13.58 4.24
C GLY A 31 -12.89 12.16 3.66
N VAL A 32 -12.34 12.03 2.45
CA VAL A 32 -12.30 10.79 1.67
C VAL A 32 -10.87 10.41 1.34
N PHE A 33 -10.52 9.17 1.64
CA PHE A 33 -9.33 8.50 1.17
C PHE A 33 -9.66 7.67 -0.06
N GLU A 34 -8.74 7.67 -1.00
CA GLU A 34 -8.76 6.82 -2.18
C GLU A 34 -7.37 6.25 -2.40
N GLU A 35 -7.29 4.93 -2.49
CA GLU A 35 -6.08 4.21 -2.89
C GLU A 35 -6.31 3.46 -4.19
N VAL A 36 -5.32 3.49 -5.08
CA VAL A 36 -5.31 2.71 -6.32
C VAL A 36 -4.04 1.88 -6.35
N TRP A 37 -4.21 0.57 -6.45
CA TRP A 37 -3.14 -0.42 -6.51
C TRP A 37 -3.09 -1.03 -7.91
N SER A 38 -1.92 -1.02 -8.52
CA SER A 38 -1.68 -1.66 -9.82
C SER A 38 -1.73 -3.18 -9.71
N GLU A 39 -1.88 -3.86 -10.85
CA GLU A 39 -1.61 -5.29 -10.94
C GLU A 39 -0.13 -5.57 -10.67
N PRO A 40 0.22 -6.74 -10.09
CA PRO A 40 1.61 -7.09 -9.84
C PRO A 40 2.42 -7.17 -11.14
N ASP A 41 3.66 -6.71 -11.11
CA ASP A 41 4.60 -6.88 -12.22
C ASP A 41 5.13 -8.34 -12.31
N VAL A 42 6.07 -8.59 -13.22
CA VAL A 42 6.67 -9.93 -13.41
C VAL A 42 7.42 -10.47 -12.19
N ASN A 43 7.79 -9.61 -11.24
CA ASN A 43 8.46 -9.96 -9.99
C ASN A 43 7.48 -9.98 -8.80
N GLY A 44 6.20 -9.65 -9.02
CA GLY A 44 5.19 -9.52 -7.98
C GLY A 44 5.22 -8.17 -7.25
N HIS A 45 5.91 -7.16 -7.79
CA HIS A 45 5.95 -5.81 -7.22
C HIS A 45 4.72 -5.01 -7.63
N LEU A 46 4.22 -4.17 -6.73
CA LEU A 46 3.07 -3.29 -6.98
C LEU A 46 3.52 -1.83 -6.92
N MET A 47 2.91 -1.01 -7.77
CA MET A 47 2.83 0.43 -7.58
C MET A 47 1.45 0.79 -7.03
N GLY A 48 1.36 1.90 -6.29
CA GLY A 48 0.07 2.48 -5.95
C GLY A 48 0.11 3.99 -5.73
N MET A 49 -1.08 4.57 -5.64
CA MET A 49 -1.31 5.99 -5.45
C MET A 49 -2.42 6.22 -4.44
N PHE A 50 -2.27 7.26 -3.63
CA PHE A 50 -3.28 7.72 -2.68
C PHE A 50 -3.68 9.16 -2.97
N ARG A 51 -4.92 9.47 -2.64
CA ARG A 51 -5.43 10.83 -2.55
C ARG A 51 -6.27 10.99 -1.29
N TYR A 52 -6.01 12.07 -0.55
CA TYR A 52 -6.94 12.61 0.45
C TYR A 52 -7.63 13.86 -0.09
N ALA A 53 -8.97 13.84 -0.09
CA ALA A 53 -9.79 15.03 -0.31
C ALA A 53 -10.60 15.34 0.94
N ASP A 54 -10.70 16.61 1.32
CA ASP A 54 -11.46 17.04 2.49
C ASP A 54 -13.00 16.91 2.27
N SER A 55 -13.77 17.25 3.29
CA SER A 55 -15.25 17.22 3.23
C SER A 55 -15.87 18.15 2.18
N ALA A 56 -15.14 19.15 1.68
CA ALA A 56 -15.57 20.03 0.59
C ALA A 56 -15.16 19.49 -0.79
N GLY A 57 -14.42 18.38 -0.84
CA GLY A 57 -13.92 17.76 -2.07
C GLY A 57 -12.62 18.37 -2.57
N ALA A 58 -11.98 19.26 -1.81
CA ALA A 58 -10.69 19.82 -2.17
C ALA A 58 -9.57 18.83 -1.80
N VAL A 59 -8.72 18.51 -2.79
CA VAL A 59 -7.56 17.64 -2.55
C VAL A 59 -6.58 18.32 -1.61
N GLN A 60 -6.16 17.60 -0.58
CA GLN A 60 -5.22 18.10 0.42
C GLN A 60 -3.80 17.59 0.17
N PHE A 61 -3.64 16.33 -0.23
CA PHE A 61 -2.36 15.76 -0.66
C PHE A 61 -2.55 14.44 -1.41
N TYR A 62 -1.46 13.97 -2.02
CA TYR A 62 -1.32 12.70 -2.70
C TYR A 62 -0.16 11.90 -2.12
N GLU A 63 -0.17 10.60 -2.38
CA GLU A 63 1.01 9.75 -2.22
C GLU A 63 1.22 8.90 -3.47
N PHE A 64 2.47 8.52 -3.70
CA PHE A 64 2.85 7.47 -4.65
C PHE A 64 3.77 6.49 -3.93
N TRP A 65 3.55 5.20 -4.12
CA TRP A 65 4.37 4.15 -3.51
C TRP A 65 4.68 3.00 -4.44
N VAL A 66 5.71 2.27 -4.02
CA VAL A 66 6.06 0.94 -4.51
C VAL A 66 6.04 -0.04 -3.34
N LEU A 67 5.63 -1.28 -3.62
CA LEU A 67 5.63 -2.40 -2.69
C LEU A 67 6.40 -3.55 -3.31
N ASP A 68 7.42 -4.02 -2.59
CA ASP A 68 8.23 -5.19 -2.93
C ASP A 68 8.38 -6.12 -1.72
N GLU A 69 9.23 -7.14 -1.81
CA GLU A 69 9.49 -8.08 -0.71
C GLU A 69 10.12 -7.44 0.54
N THR A 70 10.71 -6.24 0.40
CA THR A 70 11.35 -5.49 1.49
C THR A 70 10.38 -4.58 2.24
N GLY A 71 9.28 -4.18 1.60
CA GLY A 71 8.25 -3.34 2.21
C GLY A 71 7.67 -2.32 1.24
N LEU A 72 6.97 -1.34 1.80
CA LEU A 72 6.36 -0.24 1.06
C LEU A 72 7.20 1.03 1.23
N LYS A 73 7.54 1.67 0.13
CA LYS A 73 8.23 2.97 0.12
C LYS A 73 7.34 4.00 -0.56
N LEU A 74 7.14 5.14 0.08
CA LEU A 74 6.26 6.19 -0.43
C LEU A 74 6.83 7.59 -0.32
N ARG A 75 6.24 8.50 -1.10
CA ARG A 75 6.41 9.95 -0.98
C ARG A 75 5.07 10.64 -0.98
N HIS A 76 5.01 11.77 -0.28
CA HIS A 76 3.86 12.65 -0.26
C HIS A 76 4.06 13.82 -1.23
N PHE A 77 2.95 14.28 -1.79
CA PHE A 77 2.90 15.41 -2.71
C PHE A 77 1.74 16.34 -2.35
N ASN A 78 2.00 17.64 -2.40
CA ASN A 78 0.96 18.66 -2.34
C ASN A 78 0.04 18.59 -3.56
N PRO A 79 -1.11 19.29 -3.54
CA PRO A 79 -2.03 19.33 -4.68
C PRO A 79 -1.41 19.88 -5.97
N ASP A 80 -0.37 20.70 -5.86
CA ASP A 80 0.42 21.25 -6.97
C ASP A 80 1.60 20.36 -7.39
N PHE A 81 1.68 19.14 -6.85
CA PHE A 81 2.70 18.13 -7.09
C PHE A 81 4.10 18.45 -6.54
N THR A 82 4.23 19.46 -5.67
CA THR A 82 5.48 19.64 -4.92
C THR A 82 5.63 18.56 -3.84
N ALA A 83 6.79 17.90 -3.79
CA ALA A 83 7.05 16.80 -2.85
C ALA A 83 7.33 17.30 -1.44
N TRP A 84 6.92 16.54 -0.41
CA TRP A 84 7.28 16.81 0.98
C TRP A 84 8.69 16.33 1.30
N GLU A 85 9.05 15.13 0.84
CA GLU A 85 10.37 14.55 0.99
C GLU A 85 11.35 15.10 -0.07
N THR A 86 12.61 15.30 0.32
CA THR A 86 13.63 15.89 -0.56
C THR A 86 14.65 14.84 -1.04
N LYS A 87 15.13 15.00 -2.29
CA LYS A 87 16.20 14.17 -2.89
C LYS A 87 15.92 12.66 -2.79
N ASP A 88 16.58 11.99 -1.85
CA ASP A 88 16.61 10.55 -1.64
C ASP A 88 15.75 10.13 -0.43
N GLU A 89 15.05 11.07 0.20
CA GLU A 89 14.14 10.81 1.30
C GLU A 89 12.85 10.13 0.81
N PHE A 90 12.31 9.24 1.64
CA PHE A 90 11.03 8.56 1.45
C PHE A 90 10.59 8.00 2.80
N ILE A 91 9.31 7.71 2.94
CA ILE A 91 8.79 6.93 4.06
C ILE A 91 8.98 5.45 3.75
N ASP A 92 9.46 4.67 4.72
CA ASP A 92 9.71 3.23 4.61
C ASP A 92 8.88 2.49 5.65
N PHE A 93 7.92 1.70 5.17
CA PHE A 93 7.18 0.72 5.95
C PHE A 93 7.75 -0.66 5.65
N SER A 94 8.74 -1.07 6.43
CA SER A 94 9.46 -2.32 6.19
C SER A 94 8.57 -3.54 6.41
N MET A 95 8.76 -4.56 5.57
CA MET A 95 8.00 -5.82 5.60
C MET A 95 8.15 -6.54 6.94
N ILE A 96 7.03 -6.97 7.53
CA ILE A 96 7.00 -7.91 8.66
C ILE A 96 6.48 -9.26 8.17
N LYS A 97 5.30 -9.28 7.54
CA LYS A 97 4.65 -10.50 7.07
C LYS A 97 3.63 -10.17 5.98
N SER A 98 3.50 -11.08 5.01
CA SER A 98 2.41 -11.05 4.04
C SER A 98 1.80 -12.44 3.89
N THR A 99 0.47 -12.49 3.81
CA THR A 99 -0.34 -13.67 3.47
C THR A 99 -1.54 -13.24 2.64
N GLN A 100 -2.33 -14.19 2.14
CA GLN A 100 -3.60 -13.85 1.50
C GLN A 100 -4.49 -13.02 2.46
N GLY A 101 -4.82 -11.79 2.05
CA GLY A 101 -5.68 -10.87 2.82
C GLY A 101 -5.03 -10.19 4.03
N LEU A 102 -3.72 -10.31 4.23
CA LEU A 102 -2.99 -9.57 5.26
C LEU A 102 -1.62 -9.12 4.75
N LEU A 103 -1.36 -7.82 4.80
CA LEU A 103 -0.04 -7.23 4.63
C LEU A 103 0.30 -6.47 5.91
N GLU A 104 1.25 -7.01 6.66
CA GLU A 104 1.76 -6.42 7.90
C GLU A 104 3.14 -5.81 7.63
N LEU A 105 3.20 -4.49 7.73
CA LEU A 105 4.42 -3.69 7.65
C LEU A 105 4.65 -3.01 8.99
N LYS A 106 5.88 -2.54 9.22
CA LYS A 106 6.22 -1.81 10.44
C LYS A 106 5.48 -0.47 10.48
N GLY A 107 4.41 -0.40 11.27
CA GLY A 107 3.59 0.79 11.47
C GLY A 107 2.44 0.97 10.48
N LEU A 108 2.20 -0.01 9.60
CA LEU A 108 1.12 0.01 8.62
C LEU A 108 0.63 -1.42 8.35
N ILE A 109 -0.66 -1.66 8.51
CA ILE A 109 -1.27 -2.98 8.30
C ILE A 109 -2.47 -2.84 7.38
N TYR A 110 -2.53 -3.66 6.35
CA TYR A 110 -3.70 -3.86 5.49
C TYR A 110 -4.31 -5.24 5.75
N GLU A 111 -5.61 -5.31 6.01
CA GLU A 111 -6.33 -6.55 6.28
C GLU A 111 -7.65 -6.59 5.49
N LEU A 112 -7.88 -7.65 4.70
CA LEU A 112 -9.20 -7.92 4.14
C LEU A 112 -10.12 -8.42 5.24
N ILE A 113 -11.17 -7.63 5.53
CA ILE A 113 -12.19 -7.96 6.52
C ILE A 113 -13.55 -8.32 5.88
N GLY A 114 -13.55 -8.48 4.56
CA GLY A 114 -14.67 -8.89 3.72
C GLY A 114 -14.23 -8.93 2.25
N GLU A 115 -15.10 -9.36 1.34
CA GLU A 115 -14.76 -9.47 -0.09
C GLU A 115 -14.26 -8.13 -0.68
N ASP A 116 -14.92 -7.04 -0.29
CA ASP A 116 -14.64 -5.68 -0.77
C ASP A 116 -14.41 -4.69 0.37
N GLN A 117 -13.86 -5.13 1.50
CA GLN A 117 -13.57 -4.27 2.63
C GLN A 117 -12.12 -4.42 3.10
N LEU A 118 -11.38 -3.32 3.03
CA LEU A 118 -9.99 -3.22 3.42
C LEU A 118 -9.89 -2.40 4.70
N LYS A 119 -9.39 -3.02 5.77
CA LYS A 119 -9.04 -2.33 7.01
C LYS A 119 -7.58 -1.92 6.94
N ILE A 120 -7.31 -0.66 7.22
CA ILE A 120 -5.97 -0.08 7.27
C ILE A 120 -5.71 0.38 8.70
N SER A 121 -4.67 -0.12 9.34
CA SER A 121 -4.20 0.35 10.64
C SER A 121 -2.87 1.09 10.44
N LEU A 122 -2.82 2.37 10.75
CA LEU A 122 -1.65 3.23 10.55
C LEU A 122 -1.19 3.83 11.88
N ASP A 123 0.08 3.62 12.20
CA ASP A 123 0.72 4.26 13.35
C ASP A 123 1.11 5.70 13.02
N LEU A 124 0.41 6.65 13.63
CA LEU A 124 0.71 8.07 13.54
C LEU A 124 1.54 8.50 14.74
N LYS A 125 2.70 9.11 14.47
CA LYS A 125 3.56 9.67 15.49
C LYS A 125 3.24 11.14 15.74
N HIS A 126 2.94 11.48 16.98
CA HIS A 126 2.76 12.86 17.43
C HIS A 126 3.71 13.14 18.61
N GLY A 127 4.85 13.78 18.31
CA GLY A 127 5.94 13.92 19.27
C GLY A 127 6.48 12.53 19.68
N ASP A 128 6.47 12.25 20.98
CA ASP A 128 6.92 10.94 21.53
C ASP A 128 5.80 9.90 21.61
N THR A 129 4.56 10.27 21.28
CA THR A 129 3.42 9.35 21.34
C THR A 129 3.14 8.74 19.97
N VAL A 130 2.90 7.44 19.94
CA VAL A 130 2.38 6.74 18.76
C VAL A 130 0.92 6.40 19.02
N ARG A 131 0.05 6.73 18.05
CA ARG A 131 -1.35 6.36 18.05
C ARG A 131 -1.67 5.64 16.75
N THR A 132 -2.27 4.47 16.85
CA THR A 132 -2.80 3.75 15.69
C THR A 132 -4.17 4.32 15.33
N GLU A 133 -4.32 4.80 14.10
CA GLU A 133 -5.63 5.11 13.50
C GLU A 133 -6.08 3.94 12.62
N VAL A 134 -7.40 3.77 12.52
CA VAL A 134 -8.01 2.70 11.71
C VAL A 134 -8.94 3.30 10.67
N PHE A 135 -8.76 2.87 9.42
CA PHE A 135 -9.58 3.25 8.27
C PHE A 135 -10.21 2.02 7.65
N ILE A 136 -11.43 2.17 7.12
CA ILE A 136 -12.14 1.10 6.40
C ILE A 136 -12.46 1.63 5.01
N LEU A 137 -11.81 1.06 4.00
CA LEU A 137 -12.03 1.39 2.61
C LEU A 137 -12.82 0.27 1.94
N LYS A 138 -13.56 0.62 0.89
CA LYS A 138 -14.33 -0.31 0.08
C LYS A 138 -13.84 -0.35 -1.35
N ARG A 139 -13.79 -1.54 -1.93
CA ARG A 139 -13.48 -1.71 -3.35
C ARG A 139 -14.56 -1.02 -4.20
N GLN A 140 -14.17 -0.49 -5.36
CA GLN A 140 -15.04 0.20 -6.32
C GLN A 140 -15.11 -0.55 -7.65
#